data_AF-A0A2H0SUE1-F1
#
_entry.id   AF-A0A2H0SUE1-F1
#
_cell.length_a   1.000
_cell.length_b   1.000
_cell.length_c   1.000
_cell.angle_alpha   90.00
_cell.angle_beta   90.00
_cell.angle_gamma   90.00
#
_symmetry.space_group_name_H-M   'P 1'
#
loop_
_entity.id
_entity.type
_entity.pdbx_description
1 polymer ?
#
loop_
_entity_poly.entity_id
_entity_poly.type
_entity_poly.pdbx_seq_one_letter_code
_entity_poly.pdbx_strand_id
1 'polypeptide(L)' 'MTQEKSFLATLFEKRAAVEKTGANTGKNVQAAIKEVDRQIKQCLTGGNLLTGEGVTKSGKED' A
#
# COMPACT_ATOMS: atom_id res chain seq x y z
N MET A 1 -15.08 23.52 3.87
CA MET A 1 -13.74 23.06 4.27
C MET A 1 -13.66 21.58 3.93
N THR A 2 -12.90 21.21 2.90
CA THR A 2 -12.68 19.80 2.58
C THR A 2 -11.75 19.26 3.65
N GLN A 3 -12.25 18.37 4.51
CA GLN A 3 -11.42 17.69 5.50
C GLN A 3 -10.33 16.94 4.72
N GLU A 4 -9.07 17.35 4.84
CA GLU A 4 -7.97 16.63 4.20
C GLU A 4 -7.96 15.22 4.78
N LYS A 5 -8.22 14.23 3.91
CA LYS A 5 -8.16 12.82 4.31
C LYS A 5 -6.73 12.53 4.77
N SER A 6 -6.61 11.78 5.86
CA SER A 6 -5.29 11.33 6.30
C SER A 6 -4.59 10.57 5.17
N PHE A 7 -3.26 10.69 5.09
CA PHE A 7 -2.47 9.96 4.10
C PHE A 7 -2.74 8.45 4.13
N LEU A 8 -2.94 7.88 5.33
CA LEU A 8 -3.32 6.48 5.52
C LEU A 8 -4.68 6.16 4.89
N ALA A 9 -5.69 7.01 5.05
CA ALA A 9 -6.99 6.83 4.39
C ALA A 9 -6.86 6.83 2.86
N THR A 10 -6.01 7.70 2.31
CA THR A 10 -5.72 7.74 0.86
C THR A 10 -5.09 6.43 0.37
N LEU A 11 -4.25 5.76 1.17
CA LEU A 11 -3.68 4.46 0.81
C LEU A 11 -4.73 3.35 0.74
N PHE A 12 -5.68 3.31 1.68
CA PHE A 12 -6.79 2.35 1.63
C PHE A 12 -7.70 2.58 0.41
N GLU A 13 -7.96 3.84 0.05
CA GLU A 13 -8.71 4.17 -1.17
C GLU A 13 -7.96 3.73 -2.43
N LYS A 14 -6.64 3.92 -2.47
CA LYS A 14 -5.79 3.46 -3.57
C LYS A 14 -5.82 1.94 -3.72
N ARG A 15 -5.80 1.19 -2.60
CA ARG A 15 -5.92 -0.28 -2.61
C ARG A 15 -7.23 -0.73 -3.27
N ALA A 16 -8.35 -0.14 -2.84
CA ALA A 16 -9.67 -0.43 -3.41
C ALA A 16 -9.74 -0.07 -4.91
N ALA A 17 -9.12 1.04 -5.31
CA ALA A 17 -9.06 1.43 -6.73
C ALA A 17 -8.27 0.41 -7.57
N VAL A 18 -7.12 -0.08 -7.07
CA VAL A 18 -6.31 -1.10 -7.74
C VAL A 18 -7.09 -2.41 -7.90
N GLU A 19 -7.78 -2.88 -6.86
CA GLU A 19 -8.64 -4.07 -6.92
C GLU A 19 -9.75 -3.90 -7.96
N LYS A 20 -10.43 -2.74 -7.96
CA LYS A 20 -11.47 -2.41 -8.95
C LYS A 20 -10.91 -2.38 -10.38
N THR A 21 -9.73 -1.80 -10.60
CA THR A 21 -9.08 -1.82 -11.92
C THR A 21 -8.74 -3.24 -12.35
N GLY A 22 -8.25 -4.10 -11.44
CA GLY A 22 -8.01 -5.51 -11.72
C GLY A 22 -9.27 -6.24 -12.15
N ALA A 23 -10.37 -6.07 -11.39
CA ALA A 23 -11.67 -6.65 -11.72
C ALA A 23 -12.21 -6.16 -13.07
N ASN A 24 -12.08 -4.86 -13.37
CA ASN A 24 -12.58 -4.27 -14.61
C ASN A 24 -11.75 -4.64 -15.84
N THR A 25 -10.44 -4.84 -15.69
CA THR A 25 -9.52 -5.05 -16.81
C THR A 25 -9.08 -6.50 -16.99
N GLY A 26 -9.34 -7.37 -16.01
CA GLY A 26 -8.82 -8.74 -15.95
C GLY A 26 -7.29 -8.82 -15.79
N LYS A 27 -6.61 -7.69 -15.61
CA LYS A 27 -5.15 -7.65 -15.47
C LYS A 27 -4.74 -8.09 -14.08
N ASN A 28 -3.58 -8.74 -14.00
CA ASN A 28 -2.96 -9.06 -12.72
C ASN A 28 -2.44 -7.78 -12.05
N VAL A 29 -3.10 -7.38 -10.96
CA VAL A 29 -2.77 -6.19 -10.15
C VAL A 29 -2.05 -6.53 -8.84
N GLN A 30 -1.64 -7.78 -8.64
CA GLN A 30 -1.02 -8.25 -7.38
C GLN A 30 0.22 -7.45 -6.98
N ALA A 31 1.05 -7.05 -7.94
CA ALA A 31 2.24 -6.22 -7.66
C ALA A 31 1.86 -4.85 -7.09
N ALA A 32 0.81 -4.22 -7.64
CA ALA A 32 0.33 -2.94 -7.18
C ALA A 32 -0.35 -3.05 -5.79
N ILE A 33 -1.12 -4.12 -5.54
CA ILE A 33 -1.70 -4.38 -4.21
C ILE A 33 -0.60 -4.55 -3.17
N LYS A 34 0.42 -5.37 -3.45
CA LYS A 34 1.57 -5.58 -2.54
C LYS A 34 2.28 -4.28 -2.19
N GLU A 35 2.47 -3.39 -3.15
CA GLU A 35 3.12 -2.11 -2.91
C GLU A 35 2.25 -1.18 -2.04
N VAL A 36 0.94 -1.12 -2.27
CA VAL A 36 0.03 -0.32 -1.44
C VAL A 36 -0.03 -0.87 -0.02
N ASP A 37 -0.11 -2.20 0.14
CA ASP A 37 -0.08 -2.85 1.46
C ASP A 37 1.24 -2.60 2.20
N ARG A 38 2.37 -2.58 1.47
CA ARG A 38 3.69 -2.22 2.02
C ARG A 38 3.70 -0.79 2.57
N GLN A 39 3.12 0.18 1.84
CA GLN A 39 3.02 1.58 2.27
C GLN A 39 2.09 1.72 3.49
N ILE A 40 0.97 1.00 3.52
CA ILE A 40 0.06 0.96 4.68
C ILE A 40 0.81 0.45 5.91
N LYS A 41 1.55 -0.65 5.78
CA LYS A 41 2.33 -1.22 6.89
C LYS A 41 3.34 -0.21 7.44
N GLN A 42 4.03 0.53 6.57
CA GLN A 42 4.98 1.57 6.99
C GLN A 42 4.33 2.73 7.74
N CYS A 43 3.14 3.16 7.33
CA CYS A 43 2.38 4.16 8.08
C CYS A 43 2.03 3.68 9.50
N LEU A 44 1.83 2.38 9.68
CA LEU A 44 1.43 1.80 10.97
C LEU A 44 2.62 1.45 11.88
N THR A 45 3.72 0.93 11.32
CA THR A 45 4.86 0.41 12.10
C THR A 45 6.03 1.39 12.23
N GLY A 46 6.01 2.51 11.49
CA GLY A 46 7.17 3.36 11.28
C GLY A 46 8.09 2.76 10.21
N GLY A 47 8.55 3.61 9.29
CA GLY A 47 9.41 3.25 8.16
C GLY A 47 9.41 4.32 7.07
N ASN A 48 10.43 4.34 6.22
CA ASN A 48 10.57 5.27 5.11
C ASN A 48 9.64 4.87 3.95
N LEU A 49 8.57 5.64 3.75
CA LEU A 49 7.55 5.41 2.73
C LEU A 49 8.09 5.45 1.29
N LEU A 50 9.13 6.27 1.05
CA LEU A 50 9.77 6.44 -0.25
C LEU A 50 10.67 5.25 -0.61
N THR A 51 11.44 4.74 0.34
CA THR A 51 12.50 3.75 0.06
C THR A 51 12.16 2.32 0.47
N GLY A 52 11.16 2.11 1.32
CA GLY A 52 10.89 0.79 1.90
C GLY A 52 11.63 0.49 3.20
N GLU A 53 12.57 1.35 3.58
CA GLU A 53 13.49 1.13 4.69
C GLU A 53 12.74 1.17 6.04
N GLY A 54 12.93 0.18 6.90
CA GLY A 54 12.23 0.08 8.19
C GLY A 54 11.05 -0.91 8.24
N VAL A 55 10.53 -1.37 7.09
CA VAL A 55 9.87 -2.68 7.06
C VAL A 55 11.01 -3.69 7.00
N THR A 56 11.56 -4.02 8.17
CA THR A 56 12.42 -5.19 8.25
C THR A 56 11.65 -6.34 7.60
N LYS A 57 12.20 -6.86 6.50
CA LYS A 57 12.08 -8.29 6.23
C LYS A 57 12.49 -8.92 7.55
N SER A 58 11.53 -9.36 8.36
CA SER A 58 11.84 -10.20 9.51
C SER A 58 12.68 -11.33 8.92
N GLY A 59 13.99 -11.30 9.20
CA GLY A 59 15.02 -12.03 8.46
C GLY A 59 14.84 -13.54 8.56
N LYS A 60 13.95 -14.05 7.73
CA LYS A 60 13.85 -15.43 7.28
C LYS A 60 13.42 -15.37 5.83
N GLU A 61 14.39 -15.05 4.99
CA GLU A 61 14.41 -15.61 3.64
C GLU A 61 14.71 -17.11 3.86
N ASP A 62 13.75 -17.97 3.52
CA ASP A 62 14.02 -19.40 3.29
C ASP A 62 14.93 -19.54 2.05
#